data_AF-A0A947B546-F1
#
_entry.id   AF-A0A947B546-F1
#
_cell.length_a   1.000
_cell.length_b   1.000
_cell.length_c   1.000
_cell.angle_alpha   90.00
_cell.angle_beta   90.00
_cell.angle_gamma   90.00
#
_symmetry.space_group_name_H-M   'P 1'
#
loop_
_entity.id
_entity.type
_entity.pdbx_description
1 polymer ?
#
loop_
_entity_poly.entity_id
_entity_poly.type
_entity_poly.pdbx_seq_one_letter_code
_entity_poly.pdbx_strand_id
1 'polypeptide(L)'
;MANEKRFPFYGYFGLCVLVVAQGLLFTDAEVVRYWFFPLAWWPYILIADGLVYHRKGSSLLKHHPREFFLLLPWSVCFWLIFELFNVVLNNWHYVMVPENMLQRWVGYAVCYATVLPGLFET
;
A
#
# COMPACT_ATOMS: atom_id res chain seq x y z
N MET A 1 -0.73 18.16 -31.11
CA MET A 1 -0.86 18.73 -29.76
C MET A 1 -0.84 17.57 -28.78
N ALA A 2 0.23 17.40 -28.02
CA ALA A 2 0.27 16.36 -26.99
C ALA A 2 -0.80 16.72 -25.94
N ASN A 3 -1.83 15.89 -25.81
CA ASN A 3 -2.84 16.07 -24.78
C ASN A 3 -2.11 15.89 -23.43
N GLU A 4 -1.84 16.97 -22.71
CA GLU A 4 -1.23 16.88 -21.38
C GLU A 4 -2.17 16.11 -20.47
N LYS A 5 -1.80 14.86 -20.19
CA LYS A 5 -2.66 13.93 -19.45
C LYS A 5 -2.64 14.37 -18.00
N ARG A 6 -3.69 15.01 -17.51
CA ARG A 6 -3.72 15.52 -16.12
C ARG A 6 -3.46 14.41 -15.11
N PHE A 7 -2.68 14.72 -14.08
CA PHE A 7 -2.49 13.84 -12.94
C PHE A 7 -3.86 13.53 -12.29
N PRO A 8 -4.18 12.26 -12.02
CA PRO A 8 -5.52 11.88 -11.63
C PRO A 8 -5.82 12.26 -10.17
N PHE A 9 -7.12 12.47 -9.87
CA PHE A 9 -7.57 12.89 -8.54
C PHE A 9 -7.15 11.93 -7.42
N TYR A 10 -7.18 10.61 -7.65
CA TYR A 10 -6.76 9.64 -6.64
C TYR A 10 -5.26 9.73 -6.29
N GLY A 11 -4.43 10.22 -7.22
CA GLY A 11 -3.01 10.48 -6.93
C GLY A 11 -2.85 11.66 -5.97
N TYR A 12 -3.62 12.74 -6.15
CA TYR A 12 -3.64 13.86 -5.20
C TYR A 12 -4.21 13.45 -3.84
N PHE A 13 -5.23 12.60 -3.85
CA PHE A 13 -5.77 12.01 -2.63
C PHE A 13 -4.69 11.21 -1.90
N GLY A 14 -3.94 10.35 -2.61
CA GLY A 14 -2.79 9.65 -2.06
C GLY A 14 -1.76 10.62 -1.46
N LEU A 15 -1.38 11.67 -2.20
CA LEU A 15 -0.43 12.67 -1.69
C LEU A 15 -0.92 13.31 -0.38
N CYS A 16 -2.19 13.71 -0.32
CA CYS A 16 -2.78 14.28 0.88
C CYS A 16 -2.73 13.31 2.06
N VAL A 17 -3.18 12.07 1.87
CA VAL A 17 -3.17 11.04 2.92
C VAL A 17 -1.74 10.77 3.42
N LEU A 18 -0.76 10.66 2.51
CA LEU A 18 0.63 10.41 2.87
C LEU A 18 1.23 11.57 3.68
N VAL A 19 0.97 12.81 3.29
CA VAL A 19 1.43 14.00 4.01
C VAL A 19 0.80 14.09 5.39
N VAL A 20 -0.51 13.83 5.50
CA VAL A 20 -1.21 13.81 6.80
C VAL A 20 -0.68 12.69 7.68
N ALA A 21 -0.51 11.48 7.15
CA ALA A 21 0.04 10.34 7.90
C ALA A 21 1.46 10.63 8.40
N GLN A 22 2.29 11.29 7.60
CA GLN A 22 3.62 11.74 8.01
C GLN A 22 3.57 12.83 9.08
N GLY A 23 2.66 13.80 8.96
CA GLY A 23 2.46 14.82 9.99
C GLY A 23 2.03 14.22 11.33
N LEU A 24 1.16 13.20 11.29
CA LEU A 24 0.69 12.50 12.47
C LEU A 24 1.78 11.68 13.18
N LEU A 25 2.87 11.28 12.50
CA LEU A 25 4.01 10.61 13.17
C LEU A 25 4.71 11.48 14.21
N PHE A 26 4.62 12.81 14.08
CA PHE A 26 5.15 13.73 15.09
C PHE A 26 4.22 13.91 16.29
N THR A 27 3.15 13.13 16.35
CA THR A 27 2.18 13.12 17.45
C THR A 27 2.11 11.73 18.07
N ASP A 28 1.61 11.63 19.31
CA ASP A 28 1.36 10.34 19.97
C ASP A 28 0.05 9.65 19.52
N ALA A 29 -0.41 9.93 18.29
CA ALA A 29 -1.67 9.38 17.80
C ALA A 29 -1.60 7.86 17.62
N GLU A 30 -2.52 7.13 18.28
CA GLU A 30 -2.59 5.67 18.22
C GLU A 30 -2.78 5.12 16.80
N VAL A 31 -3.43 5.90 15.92
CA VAL A 31 -3.68 5.46 14.54
C VAL A 31 -2.38 5.23 13.78
N VAL A 32 -1.40 6.13 13.87
CA VAL A 32 -0.12 5.95 13.16
C VAL A 32 0.77 4.93 13.86
N ARG A 33 0.63 4.75 15.17
CA ARG A 33 1.36 3.71 15.92
C ARG A 33 1.11 2.31 15.34
N TYR A 34 -0.13 2.00 14.95
CA TYR A 34 -0.50 0.68 14.42
C TYR A 34 -0.62 0.64 12.89
N TRP A 35 -1.02 1.74 12.25
CA TRP A 35 -1.45 1.76 10.86
C TRP A 35 -0.57 2.63 9.95
N PHE A 36 0.57 3.11 10.42
CA PHE A 36 1.44 3.94 9.57
C PHE A 36 1.87 3.22 8.29
N PHE A 37 2.23 1.94 8.36
CA PHE A 37 2.66 1.17 7.18
C PHE A 37 1.62 1.21 6.04
N PRO A 38 0.36 0.79 6.22
CA PRO A 38 -0.63 0.85 5.15
C PRO A 38 -1.03 2.29 4.79
N LEU A 39 -0.99 3.23 5.76
CA LEU A 39 -1.17 4.66 5.50
C LEU A 39 -0.03 5.30 4.70
N ALA A 40 1.11 4.63 4.57
CA ALA A 40 2.19 5.06 3.70
C ALA A 40 2.14 4.36 2.34
N TRP A 41 1.98 3.04 2.34
CA TRP A 41 2.08 2.21 1.13
C TRP A 41 0.89 2.33 0.17
N TRP A 42 -0.34 2.34 0.67
CA TRP A 42 -1.51 2.51 -0.20
C TRP A 42 -1.52 3.88 -0.90
N PRO A 43 -1.28 4.99 -0.18
CA PRO A 43 -1.12 6.28 -0.83
C PRO A 43 0.04 6.34 -1.83
N TYR A 44 1.17 5.72 -1.51
CA TYR A 44 2.29 5.59 -2.45
C TYR A 44 1.87 4.89 -3.75
N ILE A 45 1.14 3.76 -3.67
CA ILE A 45 0.63 3.04 -4.85
C ILE A 45 -0.28 3.94 -5.70
N LEU A 46 -1.18 4.71 -5.07
CA LEU A 46 -2.05 5.66 -5.78
C LEU A 46 -1.26 6.77 -6.48
N ILE A 47 -0.21 7.28 -5.84
CA ILE A 47 0.68 8.30 -6.43
C ILE A 47 1.45 7.70 -7.60
N ALA A 48 2.02 6.50 -7.44
CA ALA A 48 2.77 5.78 -8.46
C ALA A 48 1.92 5.50 -9.70
N ASP A 49 0.73 4.89 -9.54
CA ASP A 49 -0.20 4.66 -10.64
C ASP A 49 -0.58 5.99 -11.33
N GLY A 50 -0.83 7.04 -10.53
CA GLY A 50 -1.15 8.36 -11.07
C GLY A 50 -0.01 8.95 -11.91
N LEU A 51 1.25 8.73 -11.52
CA LEU A 51 2.43 9.16 -12.26
C LEU A 51 2.60 8.35 -13.54
N VAL A 52 2.38 7.03 -13.48
CA VAL A 52 2.36 6.15 -14.65
C VAL A 52 1.29 6.62 -15.64
N TYR A 53 0.08 6.92 -15.16
CA TYR A 53 -0.99 7.46 -15.98
C TYR A 53 -0.62 8.81 -16.60
N HIS A 54 -0.06 9.73 -15.83
CA HIS A 54 0.38 11.03 -16.34
C HIS A 54 1.40 10.90 -17.47
N ARG A 55 2.36 9.97 -17.32
CA ARG A 55 3.44 9.75 -18.30
C ARG A 55 3.02 8.94 -19.53
N LYS A 56 2.33 7.81 -19.33
CA LYS A 56 2.00 6.84 -20.39
C LYS A 56 0.57 6.98 -20.90
N GLY A 57 -0.34 7.52 -20.09
CA GLY A 57 -1.78 7.61 -20.35
C GLY A 57 -2.56 6.32 -20.26
N SER A 58 -1.90 5.26 -19.83
CA SER A 58 -2.51 4.04 -19.34
C SER A 58 -1.78 3.67 -18.05
N SER A 59 -2.52 3.13 -17.09
CA SER A 59 -2.02 2.70 -15.79
C SER A 59 -2.86 1.52 -15.31
N LEU A 60 -2.31 0.71 -14.41
CA LEU A 60 -2.90 -0.58 -14.06
C LEU A 60 -4.21 -0.36 -13.28
N LEU A 61 -4.22 0.48 -12.25
CA LEU A 61 -5.43 0.77 -11.48
C LEU A 61 -6.57 1.35 -12.33
N LYS A 62 -6.24 2.18 -13.34
CA LYS A 62 -7.25 2.88 -14.14
C LYS A 62 -7.76 2.08 -15.35
N HIS A 63 -6.89 1.32 -16.03
CA HIS A 63 -7.23 0.63 -17.29
C HIS A 63 -7.36 -0.88 -17.13
N HIS A 64 -6.75 -1.44 -16.09
CA HIS A 64 -6.70 -2.86 -15.79
C HIS A 64 -7.08 -3.13 -14.32
N PRO A 65 -8.22 -2.60 -13.83
CA PRO A 65 -8.58 -2.67 -12.42
C PRO A 65 -8.78 -4.12 -11.96
N ARG A 66 -9.22 -5.02 -12.83
CA ARG A 66 -9.39 -6.44 -12.49
C ARG A 66 -8.04 -7.07 -12.17
N GLU A 67 -7.06 -6.83 -13.02
CA GLU A 67 -5.68 -7.27 -12.84
C GLU A 67 -5.10 -6.70 -11.55
N PHE A 68 -5.30 -5.40 -11.30
CA PHE A 68 -4.91 -4.76 -10.03
C PHE A 68 -5.53 -5.46 -8.81
N PHE A 69 -6.84 -5.69 -8.80
CA PHE A 69 -7.51 -6.31 -7.66
C PHE A 69 -7.16 -7.79 -7.49
N LEU A 70 -6.82 -8.49 -8.58
CA LEU A 70 -6.30 -9.85 -8.50
C LEU A 70 -4.91 -9.88 -7.84
N LEU A 71 -4.09 -8.84 -7.98
CA LEU A 71 -2.80 -8.77 -7.29
C LEU A 71 -2.94 -8.76 -5.77
N LEU A 72 -4.04 -8.27 -5.19
CA LEU A 72 -4.19 -8.14 -3.74
C LEU A 72 -4.12 -9.50 -3.02
N PRO A 73 -4.99 -10.49 -3.32
CA PRO A 73 -4.90 -11.81 -2.69
C PRO A 73 -3.58 -12.52 -3.04
N TRP A 74 -3.07 -12.36 -4.27
CA TRP A 74 -1.77 -12.94 -4.64
C TRP A 74 -0.62 -12.34 -3.83
N SER A 75 -0.68 -11.05 -3.52
CA SER A 75 0.31 -10.35 -2.72
C SER A 75 0.30 -10.84 -1.28
N VAL A 76 -0.90 -11.05 -0.71
CA VAL A 76 -1.04 -11.67 0.61
C VAL A 76 -0.44 -13.09 0.62
N CYS A 77 -0.81 -13.93 -0.35
CA CYS A 77 -0.25 -15.28 -0.47
C CYS A 77 1.28 -15.26 -0.63
N PHE A 78 1.80 -14.37 -1.47
CA PHE A 78 3.23 -14.20 -1.69
C PHE A 78 3.95 -13.82 -0.39
N TRP A 79 3.44 -12.85 0.36
CA TRP A 79 4.05 -12.46 1.63
C TRP A 79 3.98 -13.55 2.70
N LEU A 80 2.91 -14.33 2.75
CA LEU A 80 2.79 -15.46 3.68
C LEU A 80 3.87 -16.53 3.46
N ILE A 81 4.40 -16.67 2.24
CA ILE A 81 5.56 -17.54 1.98
C ILE A 81 6.80 -16.99 2.69
N PHE A 82 7.04 -15.67 2.65
CA PHE A 82 8.13 -15.05 3.39
C PHE A 82 7.95 -15.19 4.90
N GLU A 83 6.71 -15.10 5.40
CA GLU A 83 6.46 -15.36 6.81
C GLU A 83 6.72 -16.82 7.21
N LEU A 84 6.43 -17.78 6.34
CA LEU A 84 6.78 -19.17 6.61
C LEU A 84 8.30 -19.34 6.77
N PHE A 85 9.08 -18.70 5.90
CA PHE A 85 10.55 -18.68 6.05
C PHE A 85 10.97 -17.94 7.32
N ASN A 86 10.34 -16.81 7.62
CA ASN A 86 10.63 -16.02 8.80
C ASN A 86 10.41 -16.81 10.10
N VAL A 87 9.35 -17.62 10.18
CA VAL A 87 9.07 -18.48 11.36
C VAL A 87 10.20 -19.49 11.59
N VAL A 88 10.78 -20.04 10.52
CA VAL A 88 11.90 -20.99 10.63
C VAL A 88 13.20 -20.29 10.99
N LEU A 89 13.45 -19.15 10.35
CA LEU A 89 14.71 -18.41 10.47
C LEU A 89 14.75 -17.48 11.68
N ASN A 90 13.60 -17.18 12.28
CA ASN A 90 13.41 -16.15 13.31
C ASN A 90 14.03 -14.80 12.89
N ASN A 91 13.81 -14.41 11.65
CA ASN A 91 14.51 -13.29 11.03
C ASN A 91 13.98 -11.92 11.50
N TRP A 92 12.66 -11.79 11.69
CA TRP A 92 12.00 -10.59 12.23
C TRP A 92 10.75 -10.96 13.04
N HIS A 93 10.30 -10.02 13.88
CA HIS A 93 9.04 -10.10 14.61
C HIS A 93 8.33 -8.76 14.62
N TYR A 94 6.99 -8.79 14.60
CA TYR A 94 6.17 -7.58 14.64
C TYR A 94 6.10 -7.01 16.06
N VAL A 95 6.48 -5.76 16.22
CA VAL A 95 6.33 -4.99 17.46
C VAL A 95 5.21 -3.96 17.30
N MET A 96 4.61 -3.54 18.42
CA MET A 96 3.56 -2.51 18.44
C MET A 96 2.41 -2.87 17.50
N VAL A 97 1.87 -4.08 17.62
CA VAL A 97 0.68 -4.53 16.88
C VAL A 97 -0.57 -4.46 17.75
N PRO A 98 -1.76 -4.18 17.19
CA PRO A 98 -3.00 -4.16 17.96
C PRO A 98 -3.21 -5.45 18.76
N GLU A 99 -3.69 -5.34 20.00
CA GLU A 99 -4.00 -6.49 20.85
C GLU A 99 -5.20 -7.30 20.33
N ASN A 100 -6.17 -6.62 19.73
CA ASN A 100 -7.33 -7.25 19.14
C ASN A 100 -6.93 -8.15 17.95
N MET A 101 -7.22 -9.45 18.07
CA MET A 101 -6.79 -10.45 17.09
C MET A 101 -7.40 -10.23 15.70
N LEU A 102 -8.68 -9.87 15.63
CA LEU A 102 -9.35 -9.59 14.35
C LEU A 102 -8.71 -8.39 13.67
N GLN A 103 -8.50 -7.30 14.42
CA GLN A 103 -7.83 -6.10 13.93
C GLN A 103 -6.42 -6.40 13.41
N ARG A 104 -5.67 -7.25 14.11
CA ARG A 104 -4.33 -7.68 13.72
C ARG A 104 -4.33 -8.45 12.41
N TRP A 105 -5.20 -9.46 12.26
CA TRP A 105 -5.28 -10.25 11.03
C TRP A 105 -5.73 -9.42 9.82
N VAL A 106 -6.70 -8.52 10.02
CA VAL A 106 -7.10 -7.57 8.98
C VAL A 106 -5.94 -6.64 8.63
N GLY A 107 -5.23 -6.11 9.63
CA GLY A 107 -4.04 -5.28 9.44
C GLY A 107 -2.97 -5.98 8.61
N TYR A 108 -2.64 -7.23 8.94
CA TYR A 108 -1.71 -8.04 8.16
C TYR A 108 -2.17 -8.22 6.72
N ALA A 109 -3.44 -8.59 6.49
CA ALA A 109 -3.95 -8.73 5.13
C ALA A 109 -3.84 -7.41 4.33
N VAL A 110 -4.18 -6.27 4.95
CA VAL A 110 -4.10 -4.94 4.33
C VAL A 110 -2.66 -4.54 4.02
N CYS A 111 -1.71 -4.85 4.90
CA CYS A 111 -0.28 -4.59 4.70
C CYS A 111 0.31 -5.52 3.63
N TYR A 112 0.04 -6.82 3.71
CA TYR A 112 0.62 -7.81 2.81
C TYR A 112 0.07 -7.68 1.38
N ALA A 113 -1.13 -7.13 1.23
CA ALA A 113 -1.74 -6.84 -0.07
C ALA A 113 -1.01 -5.73 -0.87
N THR A 114 -0.04 -5.00 -0.30
CA THR A 114 0.60 -3.85 -0.99
C THR A 114 1.79 -4.23 -1.85
N VAL A 115 2.42 -5.40 -1.63
CA VAL A 115 3.73 -5.74 -2.22
C VAL A 115 3.66 -5.87 -3.73
N LEU A 116 2.77 -6.72 -4.25
CA LEU A 116 2.65 -6.88 -5.71
C LEU A 116 2.08 -5.64 -6.41
N PRO A 117 1.02 -4.97 -5.90
CA PRO A 117 0.60 -3.69 -6.47
C PRO A 117 1.73 -2.66 -6.50
N GLY A 118 2.48 -2.53 -5.40
CA GLY A 118 3.64 -1.63 -5.34
C GLY A 118 4.72 -1.98 -6.34
N LEU A 119 4.96 -3.28 -6.59
CA LEU A 119 5.94 -3.75 -7.58
C LEU A 119 5.50 -3.51 -9.03
N PHE A 120 4.22 -3.72 -9.35
CA PHE A 120 3.72 -3.63 -10.73
C PHE A 120 3.30 -2.21 -11.15
N GLU A 121 3.09 -1.29 -10.20
CA GLU A 121 2.80 0.11 -10.46
C GLU A 121 4.05 1.00 -10.66
N THR A 122 5.25 0.48 -10.42
CA THR A 122 6.53 1.21 -10.58
C THR A 122 7.47 0.54 -11.54
#